data_AF-A0A6B2T635-F1
#
_entry.id   AF-A0A6B2T635-F1
#
_cell.length_a   1.000
_cell.length_b   1.000
_cell.length_c   1.000
_cell.angle_alpha   90.00
_cell.angle_beta   90.00
_cell.angle_gamma   90.00
#
_symmetry.space_group_name_H-M   'P 1'
#
loop_
_entity.id
_entity.type
_entity.pdbx_description
1 polymer ?
#
loop_
_entity_poly.entity_id
_entity_poly.type
_entity_poly.pdbx_seq_one_letter_code
_entity_poly.pdbx_strand_id
1 'polypeptide(L)'
;ALGPDSYPTRALYGRYLAWAFAQVVAGAPEHVVIRVHRVRAVALAEDEDAGATVRGAGAQTVVLEDGTRLSGLSAVVLAQGHVPVRPGEQEAELGRFADRHGLFYVAPANPADVDLSPIAPGQDVLLRGLGLNFFDYMSLLTQGRGGRFERSGRRLVYRPSGREPRLHAGSRRGIPY
;
A
#
# COMPACT_ATOMS: atom_id res chain seq x y z
N ALA A 1 19.76 -10.58 16.88
CA ALA A 1 19.52 -11.59 15.82
C ALA A 1 18.02 -11.77 15.67
N LEU A 2 17.52 -12.07 14.46
CA LEU A 2 16.14 -12.53 14.28
C LEU A 2 16.04 -13.99 14.72
N GLY A 3 14.98 -14.35 15.44
CA GLY A 3 14.67 -15.72 15.81
C GLY A 3 13.32 -16.17 15.25
N PRO A 4 12.89 -17.40 15.58
CA PRO A 4 11.51 -17.84 15.35
C PRO A 4 10.51 -16.81 15.91
N ASP A 5 9.40 -16.60 15.20
CA ASP A 5 8.30 -15.68 15.56
C ASP A 5 8.70 -14.20 15.74
N SER A 6 9.89 -13.80 15.26
CA SER A 6 10.29 -12.40 15.22
C SER A 6 9.61 -11.68 14.06
N TYR A 7 9.11 -10.47 14.30
CA TYR A 7 8.57 -9.59 13.26
C TYR A 7 9.70 -8.71 12.69
N PRO A 8 10.23 -9.02 11.48
CA PRO A 8 11.31 -8.23 10.91
C PRO A 8 10.84 -6.82 10.57
N THR A 9 11.77 -5.87 10.57
CA THR A 9 11.47 -4.53 10.04
C THR A 9 11.12 -4.62 8.56
N ARG A 10 10.28 -3.69 8.08
CA ARG A 10 9.93 -3.61 6.64
C ARG A 10 11.18 -3.54 5.74
N ALA A 11 12.21 -2.80 6.18
CA ALA A 11 13.47 -2.69 5.45
C ALA A 11 14.19 -4.05 5.30
N LEU A 12 14.21 -4.86 6.36
CA LEU A 12 14.82 -6.18 6.33
C LEU A 12 14.02 -7.17 5.48
N TYR A 13 12.69 -7.11 5.57
CA TYR A 13 11.82 -7.91 4.70
C TYR A 13 11.99 -7.55 3.22
N GLY A 14 12.12 -6.27 2.89
CA GLY A 14 12.41 -5.83 1.52
C GLY A 14 13.73 -6.36 0.96
N ARG A 15 14.79 -6.42 1.79
CA ARG A 15 16.07 -7.04 1.41
C ARG A 15 15.94 -8.53 1.15
N TYR A 16 15.16 -9.23 1.97
CA TYR A 16 14.87 -10.64 1.76
C TYR A 16 14.16 -10.89 0.42
N LEU A 17 13.14 -10.09 0.07
CA LEU A 17 12.43 -10.24 -1.20
C LEU A 17 13.34 -9.99 -2.41
N ALA A 18 14.20 -8.97 -2.34
CA ALA A 18 15.19 -8.70 -3.39
C ALA A 18 16.18 -9.87 -3.56
N TRP A 19 16.66 -10.42 -2.44
CA TRP A 19 17.52 -11.61 -2.46
C TRP A 19 16.80 -12.83 -3.04
N ALA A 20 15.57 -13.11 -2.60
CA ALA A 20 14.77 -14.24 -3.06
C ALA A 20 14.52 -14.16 -4.57
N PHE A 21 14.19 -12.97 -5.09
CA PHE A 21 14.05 -12.74 -6.53
C PHE A 21 15.35 -13.04 -7.28
N ALA A 22 16.50 -12.58 -6.78
CA ALA A 22 17.79 -12.87 -7.40
C ALA A 22 18.09 -14.38 -7.46
N GLN A 23 17.71 -15.14 -6.43
CA GLN A 23 17.84 -16.60 -6.44
C GLN A 23 16.95 -17.25 -7.52
N VAL A 24 15.70 -16.78 -7.67
CA VAL A 24 14.79 -17.27 -8.73
C VAL A 24 15.36 -17.02 -10.11
N VAL A 25 15.93 -15.82 -10.35
CA VAL A 25 16.57 -15.50 -11.63
C VAL A 25 17.78 -16.38 -11.91
N ALA A 26 18.63 -16.60 -10.90
CA ALA A 26 19.83 -17.43 -11.04
C ALA A 26 19.53 -18.92 -11.24
N GLY A 27 18.42 -19.41 -10.67
CA GLY A 27 17.99 -20.80 -10.74
C GLY A 27 16.97 -21.11 -11.84
N ALA A 28 16.71 -20.18 -12.76
CA ALA A 28 15.73 -20.38 -13.82
C ALA A 28 16.14 -21.53 -14.76
N PRO A 29 15.24 -22.48 -15.10
CA PRO A 29 15.51 -23.51 -16.09
C PRO A 29 15.85 -22.92 -17.47
N GLU A 30 16.59 -23.67 -18.31
CA GLU A 30 17.04 -23.20 -19.62
C GLU A 30 15.91 -22.75 -20.57
N HIS A 31 14.72 -23.33 -20.43
CA HIS A 31 13.55 -22.97 -21.24
C HIS A 31 12.78 -21.74 -20.70
N VAL A 32 13.22 -21.13 -19.61
CA VAL A 32 12.60 -19.95 -18.99
C VAL A 32 13.52 -18.75 -19.14
N VAL A 33 13.08 -17.75 -19.90
CA VAL A 33 13.81 -16.48 -20.03
C VAL A 33 13.13 -15.42 -19.15
N ILE A 34 13.87 -14.92 -18.16
CA ILE A 34 13.39 -13.84 -17.29
C ILE A 34 13.98 -12.51 -17.76
N ARG A 35 13.12 -11.57 -18.14
CA ARG A 35 13.49 -10.19 -18.48
C ARG A 35 12.86 -9.22 -17.50
N VAL A 36 13.69 -8.38 -16.88
CA VAL A 36 13.24 -7.40 -15.90
C VAL A 36 13.06 -6.04 -16.57
N HIS A 37 11.82 -5.60 -16.65
CA HIS A 37 11.48 -4.25 -17.09
C HIS A 37 11.24 -3.38 -15.85
N ARG A 38 12.16 -2.44 -15.55
CA ARG A 38 12.01 -1.48 -14.44
C ARG A 38 11.19 -0.26 -14.85
N VAL A 39 10.10 -0.50 -15.57
CA VAL A 39 9.21 0.51 -16.15
C VAL A 39 7.78 0.06 -15.91
N ARG A 40 6.89 0.98 -15.56
CA ARG A 40 5.50 0.66 -15.27
C ARG A 40 4.79 0.18 -16.53
N ALA A 41 4.06 -0.94 -16.45
CA ALA A 41 3.09 -1.30 -17.46
C ALA A 41 1.85 -0.40 -17.31
N VAL A 42 1.45 0.26 -18.40
CA VAL A 42 0.38 1.28 -18.41
C VAL A 42 -0.84 0.87 -19.24
N ALA A 43 -0.70 -0.07 -20.15
CA ALA A 43 -1.83 -0.60 -20.91
C ALA A 43 -1.63 -2.08 -21.28
N LEU A 44 -2.76 -2.76 -21.46
CA LEU A 44 -2.85 -4.10 -22.03
C LEU A 44 -3.85 -4.01 -23.20
N ALA A 45 -3.42 -4.45 -24.38
CA ALA A 45 -4.24 -4.46 -25.59
C ALA A 45 -4.23 -5.86 -26.22
N GLU A 46 -5.26 -6.17 -26.98
CA GLU A 46 -5.28 -7.32 -27.90
C GLU A 46 -4.64 -6.89 -29.23
N ASP A 47 -3.80 -7.74 -29.82
CA ASP A 47 -3.25 -7.53 -31.14
C ASP A 47 -4.32 -7.90 -32.17
N GLU A 48 -5.00 -6.90 -32.72
CA GLU A 48 -6.06 -7.08 -33.72
C GLU A 48 -5.55 -7.72 -35.03
N ASP A 49 -4.25 -7.54 -35.34
CA ASP A 49 -3.59 -8.08 -36.55
C ASP A 49 -3.01 -9.49 -36.37
N ALA A 50 -2.94 -10.00 -35.14
CA ALA A 50 -2.44 -11.35 -34.86
C ALA A 50 -3.61 -12.33 -35.01
N GLY A 51 -3.74 -12.92 -36.20
CA GLY A 51 -4.77 -13.91 -36.50
C GLY A 51 -4.99 -14.92 -35.36
N ALA A 52 -6.26 -15.28 -35.14
CA ALA A 52 -6.71 -16.06 -33.99
C ALA A 52 -5.77 -17.23 -33.66
N THR A 53 -5.24 -17.25 -32.43
CA THR A 53 -4.38 -18.35 -31.99
C THR A 53 -5.22 -19.63 -31.81
N VAL A 54 -4.57 -20.78 -31.61
CA VAL A 54 -5.18 -22.13 -31.46
C VAL A 54 -6.29 -22.20 -30.39
N ARG A 55 -6.44 -21.18 -29.53
CA ARG A 55 -7.48 -21.06 -28.49
C ARG A 55 -8.50 -19.93 -28.71
N GLY A 56 -8.50 -19.28 -29.88
CA GLY A 56 -9.47 -18.24 -30.24
C GLY A 56 -9.23 -16.85 -29.62
N ALA A 57 -8.20 -16.67 -28.81
CA ALA A 57 -7.77 -15.35 -28.33
C ALA A 57 -6.61 -14.82 -29.20
N GLY A 58 -6.65 -13.55 -29.58
CA GLY A 58 -5.52 -12.87 -30.24
C GLY A 58 -4.30 -12.80 -29.33
N ALA A 59 -3.12 -12.57 -29.92
CA ALA A 59 -1.95 -12.25 -29.12
C ALA A 59 -2.19 -10.95 -28.32
N GLN A 60 -1.51 -10.78 -27.19
CA GLN A 60 -1.65 -9.61 -26.35
C GLN A 60 -0.38 -8.74 -26.40
N THR A 61 -0.58 -7.43 -26.25
CA THR A 61 0.50 -6.45 -26.12
C THR A 61 0.42 -5.72 -24.78
N VAL A 62 1.52 -5.71 -24.03
CA VAL A 62 1.69 -4.83 -22.86
C VAL A 62 2.46 -3.58 -23.28
N VAL A 63 1.94 -2.40 -22.96
CA VAL A 63 2.60 -1.12 -23.19
C VAL A 63 3.21 -0.63 -21.88
N LEU A 64 4.49 -0.26 -21.91
CA LEU A 64 5.21 0.33 -20.79
C LEU A 64 5.16 1.86 -20.88
N GLU A 65 5.36 2.55 -19.74
CA GLU A 65 5.23 4.01 -19.67
C GLU A 65 6.20 4.77 -20.58
N ASP A 66 7.34 4.15 -20.90
CA ASP A 66 8.36 4.68 -21.81
C ASP A 66 8.01 4.48 -23.31
N GLY A 67 6.83 3.92 -23.59
CA GLY A 67 6.36 3.62 -24.95
C GLY A 67 6.78 2.23 -25.47
N THR A 68 7.59 1.47 -24.73
CA THR A 68 7.96 0.10 -25.11
C THR A 68 6.72 -0.78 -25.23
N ARG A 69 6.63 -1.57 -26.30
CA ARG A 69 5.54 -2.52 -26.55
C ARG A 69 6.07 -3.95 -26.48
N LEU A 70 5.53 -4.75 -25.56
CA LEU A 70 5.80 -6.17 -25.43
C LEU A 70 4.66 -6.94 -26.11
N SER A 71 4.82 -7.25 -27.39
CA SER A 71 3.79 -7.88 -28.24
C SER A 71 3.96 -9.40 -28.36
N GLY A 72 2.98 -10.06 -29.00
CA GLY A 72 3.06 -11.50 -29.26
C GLY A 72 2.88 -12.37 -28.01
N LEU A 73 2.26 -11.83 -26.95
CA LEU A 73 2.08 -12.54 -25.69
C LEU A 73 0.83 -13.42 -25.76
N SER A 74 0.97 -14.74 -25.65
CA SER A 74 -0.19 -15.65 -25.68
C SER A 74 -1.07 -15.56 -24.43
N ALA A 75 -0.52 -15.08 -23.31
CA ALA A 75 -1.23 -14.86 -22.06
C ALA A 75 -0.49 -13.84 -21.20
N VAL A 76 -1.24 -13.02 -20.45
CA VAL A 76 -0.73 -12.07 -19.47
C VAL A 76 -1.36 -12.33 -18.10
N VAL A 77 -0.52 -12.50 -17.08
CA VAL A 77 -0.94 -12.67 -15.68
C VAL A 77 -0.72 -11.36 -14.93
N LEU A 78 -1.80 -10.76 -14.41
CA LEU A 78 -1.73 -9.52 -13.64
C LEU A 78 -1.50 -9.82 -12.16
N ALA A 79 -0.23 -9.77 -11.73
CA ALA A 79 0.18 -9.92 -10.33
C ALA A 79 0.46 -8.57 -9.66
N GLN A 80 -0.51 -7.65 -9.71
CA GLN A 80 -0.32 -6.22 -9.38
C GLN A 80 -0.37 -5.91 -7.86
N GLY A 81 -0.63 -6.91 -7.01
CA GLY A 81 -0.81 -6.71 -5.58
C GLY A 81 -2.06 -5.89 -5.27
N HIS A 82 -1.93 -4.91 -4.36
CA HIS A 82 -3.03 -4.01 -4.01
C HIS A 82 -3.09 -2.84 -4.98
N VAL A 83 -4.18 -2.75 -5.74
CA VAL A 83 -4.44 -1.63 -6.64
C VAL A 83 -5.29 -0.57 -5.94
N PRO A 84 -5.14 0.73 -6.28
CA PRO A 84 -6.01 1.78 -5.78
C PRO A 84 -7.47 1.43 -6.03
N VAL A 85 -8.27 1.44 -4.96
CA VAL A 85 -9.71 1.24 -5.05
C VAL A 85 -10.34 2.57 -5.45
N ARG A 86 -11.20 2.56 -6.47
CA ARG A 86 -12.00 3.75 -6.79
C ARG A 86 -12.87 4.11 -5.58
N PRO A 87 -12.87 5.37 -5.12
CA PRO A 87 -13.71 5.78 -3.99
C PRO A 87 -15.17 5.39 -4.25
N GLY A 88 -15.81 4.79 -3.24
CA GLY A 88 -17.24 4.59 -3.29
C GLY A 88 -17.99 5.93 -3.14
N GLU A 89 -19.31 5.88 -3.25
CA GLU A 89 -20.17 7.06 -3.10
C GLU A 89 -19.94 7.76 -1.76
N GLN A 90 -19.76 6.97 -0.69
CA GLN A 90 -19.54 7.48 0.66
C GLN A 90 -18.18 8.18 0.81
N GLU A 91 -17.09 7.61 0.30
CA GLU A 91 -15.78 8.27 0.32
C GLU A 91 -15.81 9.56 -0.52
N ALA A 92 -16.49 9.55 -1.65
CA ALA A 92 -16.68 10.74 -2.48
C ALA A 92 -17.52 11.82 -1.79
N GLU A 93 -18.52 11.44 -0.99
CA GLU A 93 -19.30 12.38 -0.18
C GLU A 93 -18.47 13.00 0.94
N LEU A 94 -17.67 12.19 1.65
CA LEU A 94 -16.78 12.65 2.71
C LEU A 94 -15.70 13.61 2.17
N GLY A 95 -15.10 13.31 1.01
CA GLY A 95 -14.18 14.21 0.35
C GLY A 95 -14.83 15.55 0.01
N ARG A 96 -16.00 15.52 -0.65
CA ARG A 96 -16.77 16.74 -0.96
C ARG A 96 -17.17 17.53 0.30
N PHE A 97 -17.51 16.84 1.39
CA PHE A 97 -17.82 17.48 2.67
C PHE A 97 -16.58 18.20 3.22
N ALA A 98 -15.43 17.52 3.24
CA ALA A 98 -14.19 18.11 3.71
C ALA A 98 -13.80 19.34 2.90
N ASP A 99 -13.88 19.27 1.56
CA ASP A 99 -13.59 20.39 0.66
C ASP A 99 -14.48 21.60 0.97
N ARG A 100 -15.79 21.40 1.12
CA ARG A 100 -16.74 22.47 1.44
C ARG A 100 -16.47 23.14 2.79
N HIS A 101 -15.86 22.42 3.72
CA HIS A 101 -15.62 22.90 5.09
C HIS A 101 -14.14 23.23 5.36
N GLY A 102 -13.27 23.17 4.34
CA GLY A 102 -11.83 23.40 4.51
C GLY A 102 -11.15 22.39 5.44
N LEU A 103 -11.67 21.16 5.50
CA LEU A 103 -11.14 20.10 6.35
C LEU A 103 -10.12 19.26 5.57
N PHE A 104 -9.14 18.71 6.29
CA PHE A 104 -8.22 17.73 5.73
C PHE A 104 -8.87 16.35 5.71
N TYR A 105 -8.97 15.75 4.52
CA TYR A 105 -9.50 14.40 4.32
C TYR A 105 -8.47 13.47 3.71
N VAL A 106 -8.30 12.31 4.33
CA VAL A 106 -7.48 11.22 3.84
C VAL A 106 -8.41 10.10 3.38
N ALA A 107 -8.41 9.84 2.07
CA ALA A 107 -9.10 8.69 1.49
C ALA A 107 -8.44 7.37 1.94
N PRO A 108 -9.13 6.21 1.85
CA PRO A 108 -8.54 4.92 2.15
C PRO A 108 -7.23 4.69 1.38
N ALA A 109 -6.12 4.64 2.11
CA ALA A 109 -4.78 4.46 1.59
C ALA A 109 -3.90 3.73 2.62
N ASN A 110 -2.75 3.25 2.17
CA ASN A 110 -1.72 2.73 3.06
C ASN A 110 -1.18 3.86 3.94
N PRO A 111 -1.19 3.75 5.28
CA PRO A 111 -0.73 4.81 6.17
C PRO A 111 0.70 5.27 5.93
N ALA A 112 1.56 4.39 5.39
CA ALA A 112 2.95 4.74 5.05
C ALA A 112 3.08 5.71 3.88
N ASP A 113 2.05 5.81 3.03
CA ASP A 113 2.05 6.59 1.79
C ASP A 113 1.27 7.92 1.94
N VAL A 114 0.74 8.22 3.14
CA VAL A 114 -0.06 9.41 3.41
C VAL A 114 0.77 10.49 4.10
N ASP A 115 0.74 11.71 3.55
CA ASP A 115 1.29 12.88 4.24
C ASP A 115 0.32 13.37 5.33
N LEU A 116 0.71 13.17 6.59
CA LEU A 116 -0.04 13.63 7.76
C LEU A 116 0.47 14.97 8.29
N SER A 117 1.49 15.56 7.69
CA SER A 117 2.07 16.85 8.12
C SER A 117 1.06 17.99 8.28
N PRO A 118 -0.05 18.07 7.51
CA PRO A 118 -1.04 19.12 7.69
C PRO A 118 -1.81 19.06 9.01
N ILE A 119 -1.81 17.92 9.72
CA ILE A 119 -2.50 17.77 11.01
C ILE A 119 -1.71 18.49 12.10
N ALA A 120 -2.31 19.51 12.69
CA ALA A 120 -1.70 20.32 13.75
C ALA A 120 -1.77 19.65 15.14
N PRO A 121 -0.86 20.00 16.07
CA PRO A 121 -0.97 19.59 17.47
C PRO A 121 -2.32 19.98 18.09
N GLY A 122 -2.92 19.06 18.85
CA GLY A 122 -4.21 19.28 19.51
C GLY A 122 -5.43 19.31 18.59
N GLN A 123 -5.25 19.27 17.26
CA GLN A 123 -6.36 19.22 16.30
C GLN A 123 -7.18 17.95 16.49
N ASP A 124 -8.51 18.06 16.44
CA ASP A 124 -9.39 16.89 16.47
C ASP A 124 -9.30 16.14 15.14
N VAL A 125 -9.04 14.83 15.21
CA VAL A 125 -8.89 13.94 14.06
C VAL A 125 -9.80 12.74 14.24
N LEU A 126 -10.70 12.53 13.30
CA LEU A 126 -11.57 11.35 13.26
C LEU A 126 -10.89 10.22 12.47
N LEU A 127 -10.59 9.12 13.14
CA LEU A 127 -10.16 7.86 12.53
C LEU A 127 -11.35 6.91 12.42
N ARG A 128 -11.82 6.72 11.18
CA ARG A 128 -12.94 5.83 10.87
C ARG A 128 -12.43 4.43 10.55
N GLY A 129 -12.63 3.51 11.50
CA GLY A 129 -12.18 2.12 11.42
C GLY A 129 -11.18 1.79 12.54
N LEU A 130 -11.29 0.58 13.07
CA LEU A 130 -10.45 0.06 14.17
C LEU A 130 -9.78 -1.27 13.76
N GLY A 131 -9.40 -1.38 12.48
CA GLY A 131 -8.63 -2.52 11.96
C GLY A 131 -7.13 -2.24 11.94
N LEU A 132 -6.33 -3.08 11.28
CA LEU A 132 -4.85 -2.99 11.32
C LEU A 132 -4.29 -1.59 11.05
N ASN A 133 -4.76 -0.90 10.00
CA ASN A 133 -4.27 0.45 9.65
C ASN A 133 -4.54 1.51 10.75
N PHE A 134 -5.51 1.28 11.66
CA PHE A 134 -5.73 2.17 12.80
C PHE A 134 -4.50 2.25 13.71
N PHE A 135 -3.86 1.11 13.98
CA PHE A 135 -2.67 1.06 14.83
C PHE A 135 -1.46 1.72 14.18
N ASP A 136 -1.37 1.66 12.84
CA ASP A 136 -0.36 2.38 12.07
C ASP A 136 -0.57 3.89 12.18
N TYR A 137 -1.79 4.40 11.93
CA TYR A 137 -2.10 5.82 12.09
C TYR A 137 -1.92 6.29 13.52
N MET A 138 -2.33 5.50 14.51
CA MET A 138 -2.08 5.79 15.92
C MET A 138 -0.58 5.95 16.17
N SER A 139 0.25 5.03 15.68
CA SER A 139 1.71 5.10 15.83
C SER A 139 2.31 6.33 15.14
N LEU A 140 1.88 6.65 13.92
CA LEU A 140 2.33 7.83 13.17
C LEU A 140 1.94 9.15 13.86
N LEU A 141 0.72 9.22 14.41
CA LEU A 141 0.18 10.42 15.07
C LEU A 141 0.60 10.54 16.54
N THR A 142 1.29 9.54 17.10
CA THR A 142 1.82 9.52 18.47
C THR A 142 3.35 9.49 18.48
N GLN A 143 3.94 8.30 18.35
CA GLN A 143 5.39 8.12 18.30
C GLN A 143 6.03 8.84 17.11
N GLY A 144 5.36 8.85 15.95
CA GLY A 144 5.79 9.64 14.78
C GLY A 144 5.78 11.15 15.03
N ARG A 145 5.05 11.62 16.05
CA ARG A 145 5.08 13.00 16.54
C ARG A 145 6.06 13.22 17.69
N GLY A 146 6.84 12.19 18.07
CA GLY A 146 7.88 12.25 19.09
C GLY A 146 7.46 11.79 20.48
N GLY A 147 6.23 11.32 20.65
CA GLY A 147 5.83 10.66 21.88
C GLY A 147 6.52 9.32 22.06
N ARG A 148 6.54 8.81 23.29
CA ARG A 148 7.33 7.63 23.64
C ARG A 148 6.57 6.71 24.58
N PHE A 149 6.76 5.40 24.40
CA PHE A 149 6.29 4.43 25.38
C PHE A 149 7.46 4.05 26.29
N GLU A 150 7.29 4.29 27.60
CA GLU A 150 8.26 3.96 28.62
C GLU A 150 7.75 2.78 29.45
N ARG A 151 8.66 1.84 29.76
CA ARG A 151 8.34 0.79 30.73
C ARG A 151 8.44 1.34 32.14
N SER A 152 7.34 1.25 32.88
CA SER A 152 7.28 1.53 34.31
C SER A 152 6.93 0.24 35.04
N GLY A 153 7.95 -0.52 35.41
CA GLY A 153 7.80 -1.87 35.95
C GLY A 153 7.16 -2.81 34.93
N ARG A 154 5.99 -3.38 35.26
CA ARG A 154 5.21 -4.26 34.36
C ARG A 154 4.25 -3.51 33.43
N ARG A 155 4.16 -2.18 33.55
CA ARG A 155 3.25 -1.35 32.74
C ARG A 155 4.01 -0.66 31.62
N LEU A 156 3.30 -0.41 30.53
CA LEU A 156 3.74 0.47 29.46
C LEU A 156 2.98 1.80 29.59
N VAL A 157 3.72 2.90 29.73
CA VAL A 157 3.15 4.24 29.92
C VAL A 157 3.51 5.08 28.70
N TYR A 158 2.50 5.66 28.06
CA TYR A 158 2.72 6.60 26.98
C TYR A 158 3.06 7.99 27.55
N ARG A 159 4.12 8.60 27.01
CA ARG A 159 4.54 9.98 27.27
C ARG A 159 4.27 10.81 26.01
N PRO A 160 3.27 11.71 26.02
CA PRO A 160 3.02 12.58 24.89
C PRO A 160 4.14 13.61 24.75
N SER A 161 4.43 13.98 23.52
CA SER A 161 5.37 15.05 23.16
C SER A 161 4.71 16.44 23.15
N GLY A 162 3.38 16.51 23.12
CA GLY A 162 2.61 17.74 22.93
C GLY A 162 2.37 18.08 21.46
N ARG A 163 2.89 17.29 20.52
CA ARG A 163 2.70 17.47 19.07
C ARG A 163 1.62 16.56 18.48
N GLU A 164 1.00 15.74 19.32
CA GLU A 164 -0.07 14.82 18.94
C GLU A 164 -1.40 15.56 18.71
N PRO A 165 -2.22 15.11 17.76
CA PRO A 165 -3.62 15.52 17.66
C PRO A 165 -4.49 14.84 18.73
N ARG A 166 -5.76 15.25 18.81
CA ARG A 166 -6.80 14.58 19.59
C ARG A 166 -7.50 13.55 18.69
N LEU A 167 -7.22 12.26 18.92
CA LEU A 167 -7.78 11.19 18.11
C LEU A 167 -9.16 10.78 18.62
N HIS A 168 -10.16 10.86 17.75
CA HIS A 168 -11.48 10.27 17.93
C HIS A 168 -11.56 9.05 17.01
N ALA A 169 -11.72 7.86 17.57
CA ALA A 169 -11.72 6.63 16.80
C ALA A 169 -13.05 5.90 16.94
N GLY A 170 -13.56 5.37 15.83
CA GLY A 170 -14.82 4.64 15.84
C GLY A 170 -14.89 3.61 14.72
N SER A 171 -15.53 2.47 14.98
CA SER A 171 -15.85 1.48 13.96
C SER A 171 -17.36 1.40 13.77
N ARG A 172 -17.82 1.02 12.57
CA ARG A 172 -19.26 0.82 12.30
C ARG A 172 -19.90 -0.24 13.21
N ARG A 173 -19.11 -1.20 13.70
CA ARG A 173 -19.57 -2.30 14.55
C ARG A 173 -19.38 -2.03 16.05
N GLY A 174 -18.81 -0.88 16.42
CA GLY A 174 -18.52 -0.53 17.82
C GLY A 174 -17.40 -1.34 18.48
N ILE A 175 -16.77 -2.29 17.77
CA ILE A 175 -15.65 -3.11 18.25
C ILE A 175 -14.43 -2.99 17.33
N PRO A 176 -13.19 -3.08 17.88
CA PRO A 176 -11.98 -3.32 17.09
C PRO A 176 -12.08 -4.63 16.30
N TYR A 177 -11.45 -4.68 15.12
CA TYR A 177 -11.38 -5.90 14.31
C TYR A 177 -10.18 -6.75 14.69
#